data_AF-A0A397SH98-F1
#
_entry.id   AF-A0A397SH98-F1
#
_cell.length_a   1.000
_cell.length_b   1.000
_cell.length_c   1.000
_cell.angle_alpha   90.00
_cell.angle_beta   90.00
_cell.angle_gamma   90.00
#
_symmetry.space_group_name_H-M   'P 1'
#
loop_
_entity.id
_entity.type
_entity.pdbx_description
1 polymer ?
#
loop_
_entity_poly.entity_id
_entity_poly.type
_entity_poly.pdbx_seq_one_letter_code
_entity_poly.pdbx_strand_id
1 'polypeptide(L)'
;MADTIKGWDTERLISFLRADHKSEGLELDDVFFTKLRDEKITSQLFLKLTGWEFKEYGMSLKQALEFDEYIMELILFYKIKDNRKGGLAIYRVKGTSSKSSDPPTS
;
A
#
# COMPACT_ATOMS: atom_id res chain seq x y z
N MET A 1 17.44 -3.61 15.59
CA MET A 1 17.28 -4.01 14.18
C MET A 1 16.13 -3.20 13.58
N ALA A 2 16.40 -2.27 12.67
CA ALA A 2 15.34 -1.66 11.88
C ALA A 2 15.12 -2.59 10.68
N ASP A 3 14.39 -3.68 10.92
CA ASP A 3 14.00 -4.58 9.84
C ASP A 3 13.07 -3.78 8.92
N THR A 4 13.64 -3.25 7.85
CA THR A 4 12.89 -2.57 6.79
C THR A 4 11.85 -3.56 6.29
N ILE A 5 10.60 -3.12 6.10
CA ILE A 5 9.49 -3.98 5.67
C ILE A 5 9.85 -4.86 4.47
N LYS A 6 10.73 -4.37 3.59
CA LYS A 6 11.25 -5.07 2.41
C LYS A 6 11.95 -6.41 2.71
N GLY A 7 12.47 -6.61 3.91
CA GLY A 7 13.25 -7.81 4.29
C GLY A 7 12.43 -8.91 4.95
N TRP A 8 11.12 -8.75 5.08
CA TRP A 8 10.30 -9.77 5.75
C TRP A 8 9.94 -10.92 4.81
N ASP A 9 9.99 -12.12 5.37
CA ASP A 9 9.43 -13.31 4.76
C ASP A 9 7.89 -13.29 4.76
N THR A 10 7.29 -14.27 4.09
CA THR A 10 5.85 -14.39 3.94
C THR A 10 5.11 -14.49 5.28
N GLU A 11 5.60 -15.27 6.24
CA GLU A 11 4.90 -15.45 7.52
C GLU A 11 4.94 -14.18 8.38
N ARG A 12 6.06 -13.46 8.36
CA ARG A 12 6.19 -12.17 9.05
C ARG A 12 5.32 -11.10 8.39
N LEU A 13 5.22 -11.10 7.05
CA LEU A 13 4.28 -10.25 6.31
C LEU A 13 2.82 -10.54 6.71
N ILE A 14 2.41 -11.82 6.71
CA ILE A 14 1.06 -12.23 7.08
C ILE A 14 0.74 -11.84 8.52
N SER A 15 1.68 -12.08 9.44
CA SER A 15 1.53 -11.70 10.84
C SER A 15 1.36 -10.20 11.01
N PHE A 16 2.09 -9.39 10.23
CA PHE A 16 1.93 -7.95 10.21
C PHE A 16 0.54 -7.54 9.70
N LEU A 17 0.10 -8.07 8.56
CA LEU A 17 -1.21 -7.73 7.97
C LEU A 17 -2.36 -8.11 8.91
N ARG A 18 -2.29 -9.27 9.59
CA ARG A 18 -3.30 -9.68 10.58
C ARG A 18 -3.33 -8.80 11.83
N ALA A 19 -2.20 -8.20 12.21
CA ALA A 19 -2.09 -7.36 13.40
C ALA A 19 -2.30 -5.87 13.10
N ASP A 20 -2.24 -5.45 11.84
CA ASP A 20 -2.36 -4.06 11.47
C ASP A 20 -3.82 -3.60 11.46
N HIS A 21 -4.18 -2.82 12.46
CA HIS A 21 -5.48 -2.16 12.58
C HIS A 21 -5.92 -1.37 11.32
N LYS A 22 -4.97 -0.88 10.50
CA LYS A 22 -5.31 -0.21 9.23
C LYS A 22 -5.84 -1.15 8.16
N SER A 23 -5.70 -2.47 8.34
CA SER A 23 -6.34 -3.48 7.51
C SER A 23 -7.76 -3.81 7.98
N GLU A 24 -8.22 -3.28 9.13
CA GLU A 24 -9.61 -3.43 9.58
C GLU A 24 -10.54 -2.78 8.55
N GLY A 25 -11.31 -3.62 7.85
CA GLY A 25 -12.22 -3.21 6.77
C GLY A 25 -11.80 -3.65 5.37
N LEU A 26 -10.55 -4.12 5.17
CA LEU A 26 -10.06 -4.62 3.87
C LEU A 26 -10.41 -6.10 3.63
N GLU A 27 -11.16 -6.74 4.55
CA GLU A 27 -11.63 -8.13 4.47
C GLU A 27 -10.55 -9.10 3.95
N LEU A 28 -9.36 -9.08 4.57
CA LEU A 28 -8.29 -10.02 4.27
C LEU A 28 -8.68 -11.42 4.77
N ASP A 29 -9.21 -12.24 3.88
CA ASP A 29 -9.69 -13.59 4.21
C ASP A 29 -8.57 -14.65 4.17
N ASP A 30 -8.90 -15.87 4.58
CA ASP A 30 -7.94 -16.97 4.59
C ASP A 30 -7.52 -17.42 3.18
N VAL A 31 -8.33 -17.15 2.14
CA VAL A 31 -7.97 -17.46 0.75
C VAL A 31 -6.80 -16.58 0.32
N PHE A 32 -6.88 -15.29 0.61
CA PHE A 32 -5.81 -14.33 0.36
C PHE A 32 -4.50 -14.74 1.07
N PHE A 33 -4.56 -15.07 2.35
CA PHE A 33 -3.36 -15.47 3.10
C PHE A 33 -2.78 -16.82 2.62
N THR A 34 -3.64 -17.75 2.21
CA THR A 34 -3.21 -19.03 1.62
C THR A 34 -2.47 -18.79 0.30
N LYS A 35 -2.98 -17.90 -0.55
CA LYS A 35 -2.32 -17.51 -1.80
C LYS A 35 -0.94 -16.91 -1.58
N LEU A 36 -0.81 -15.99 -0.61
CA LEU A 36 0.51 -15.43 -0.26
C LEU A 36 1.51 -16.51 0.16
N ARG A 37 1.07 -17.52 0.92
CA ARG A 37 1.90 -18.66 1.34
C ARG A 37 2.29 -19.56 0.19
N ASP A 38 1.32 -20.00 -0.60
CA ASP A 38 1.52 -20.94 -1.70
C ASP A 38 2.49 -20.37 -2.73
N GLU A 39 2.37 -19.08 -3.04
CA GLU A 39 3.23 -18.37 -3.99
C GLU A 39 4.52 -17.82 -3.34
N LYS A 40 4.70 -18.02 -2.02
CA LYS A 40 5.86 -17.56 -1.23
C LYS A 40 6.14 -16.06 -1.43
N ILE A 41 5.07 -15.27 -1.40
CA ILE A 41 5.16 -13.82 -1.59
C ILE A 41 5.85 -13.20 -0.37
N THR A 42 7.06 -12.70 -0.57
CA THR A 42 7.80 -11.93 0.44
C THR A 42 7.29 -10.49 0.48
N SER A 43 7.61 -9.73 1.52
CA SER A 43 7.26 -8.31 1.56
C SER A 43 7.81 -7.52 0.37
N GLN A 44 8.99 -7.88 -0.16
CA GLN A 44 9.52 -7.19 -1.34
C GLN A 44 8.65 -7.40 -2.59
N LEU A 45 8.11 -8.61 -2.78
CA LEU A 45 7.23 -8.93 -3.89
C LEU A 45 5.83 -8.37 -3.65
N PHE A 46 5.32 -8.49 -2.43
CA PHE A 46 4.03 -7.95 -2.02
C PHE A 46 3.88 -6.46 -2.34
N LEU A 47 4.90 -5.65 -2.04
CA LEU A 47 4.88 -4.21 -2.32
C LEU A 47 4.93 -3.85 -3.81
N LYS A 48 5.03 -4.84 -4.70
CA LYS A 48 4.98 -4.67 -6.16
C LYS A 48 3.69 -5.20 -6.78
N LEU A 49 2.87 -5.91 -6.00
CA LEU A 49 1.58 -6.39 -6.46
C LEU A 49 0.64 -5.21 -6.74
N THR A 50 -0.27 -5.42 -7.66
CA THR A 50 -1.23 -4.46 -8.19
C THR A 50 -2.66 -4.91 -7.84
N GLY A 51 -3.62 -3.99 -7.94
CA GLY A 51 -5.05 -4.32 -7.78
C GLY A 51 -5.53 -5.52 -8.62
N TRP A 52 -4.93 -5.79 -9.79
CA TRP A 52 -5.30 -6.96 -10.58
C TRP A 52 -4.86 -8.28 -9.95
N GLU A 53 -3.64 -8.35 -9.41
CA GLU A 53 -3.15 -9.55 -8.72
C GLU A 53 -3.95 -9.80 -7.45
N PHE A 54 -4.33 -8.76 -6.72
CA PHE A 54 -5.19 -8.90 -5.54
C PHE A 54 -6.58 -9.44 -5.87
N LYS A 55 -7.13 -9.07 -7.03
CA LYS A 55 -8.37 -9.65 -7.52
C LYS A 55 -8.24 -11.15 -7.78
N GLU A 56 -7.12 -11.60 -8.33
CA GLU A 56 -6.84 -13.03 -8.51
C GLU A 56 -6.67 -13.78 -7.18
N TYR A 57 -6.35 -13.05 -6.11
CA TYR A 57 -6.24 -13.60 -4.75
C TYR A 57 -7.58 -13.63 -4.00
N GLY A 58 -8.69 -13.42 -4.71
CA GLY A 58 -10.05 -13.56 -4.16
C GLY A 58 -10.74 -12.25 -3.81
N MET A 59 -10.07 -11.10 -3.97
CA MET A 59 -10.70 -9.81 -3.73
C MET A 59 -11.66 -9.41 -4.86
N SER A 60 -12.73 -8.69 -4.50
CA SER A 60 -13.50 -7.92 -5.47
C SER A 60 -12.66 -6.76 -6.03
N LEU A 61 -13.08 -6.20 -7.17
CA LEU A 61 -12.39 -5.03 -7.76
C LEU A 61 -12.35 -3.84 -6.78
N LYS A 62 -13.42 -3.62 -6.01
CA LYS A 62 -13.48 -2.54 -5.03
C LYS A 62 -12.46 -2.75 -3.92
N GLN A 63 -12.46 -3.93 -3.30
CA GLN A 63 -11.49 -4.29 -2.24
C GLN A 63 -10.05 -4.19 -2.76
N ALA A 64 -9.79 -4.66 -3.98
CA ALA A 64 -8.45 -4.60 -4.55
C ALA A 64 -7.94 -3.17 -4.76
N LEU A 65 -8.82 -2.23 -5.13
CA LEU A 65 -8.46 -0.81 -5.25
C LEU A 65 -8.21 -0.16 -3.88
N GLU A 66 -9.07 -0.42 -2.89
CA GLU A 66 -8.89 0.06 -1.51
C GLU A 66 -7.60 -0.51 -0.90
N PHE A 67 -7.26 -1.76 -1.24
CA PHE A 67 -6.02 -2.40 -0.78
C PHE A 67 -4.77 -1.85 -1.46
N ASP A 68 -4.86 -1.50 -2.75
CA ASP A 68 -3.76 -0.83 -3.47
C ASP A 68 -3.45 0.54 -2.87
N GLU A 69 -4.48 1.32 -2.48
CA GLU A 69 -4.33 2.57 -1.74
C GLU A 69 -3.65 2.37 -0.38
N TYR A 70 -4.07 1.35 0.39
CA TYR A 70 -3.43 0.98 1.66
C TYR A 70 -1.94 0.68 1.47
N ILE A 71 -1.57 -0.09 0.44
CA ILE A 71 -0.17 -0.41 0.14
C ILE A 71 0.62 0.85 -0.22
N MET A 72 0.04 1.78 -0.98
CA MET A 72 0.69 3.06 -1.28
C MET A 72 0.96 3.86 -0.01
N GLU A 73 -0.01 3.95 0.90
CA GLU A 73 0.18 4.61 2.20
C GLU A 73 1.28 3.94 3.03
N LEU A 74 1.29 2.60 3.07
CA LEU A 74 2.28 1.80 3.76
C LEU A 74 3.69 2.11 3.21
N ILE A 75 3.86 2.05 1.89
CA ILE A 75 5.13 2.36 1.21
C ILE A 75 5.58 3.78 1.55
N LEU A 76 4.67 4.76 1.50
CA LEU A 76 4.99 6.15 1.78
C LEU A 76 5.41 6.34 3.24
N PHE A 77 4.68 5.73 4.19
CA PHE A 77 4.99 5.79 5.61
C PHE A 77 6.37 5.23 5.93
N TYR A 78 6.70 4.05 5.38
CA TYR A 78 8.01 3.44 5.60
C TYR A 78 9.14 4.16 4.86
N LYS A 79 8.90 4.68 3.65
CA LYS A 79 9.85 5.57 2.97
C LYS A 79 10.13 6.84 3.78
N ILE A 80 9.10 7.46 4.38
CA ILE A 80 9.27 8.64 5.23
C ILE A 80 9.99 8.28 6.53
N LYS A 81 9.77 7.09 7.11
CA LYS A 81 10.52 6.63 8.29
C LYS A 81 11.99 6.37 7.97
N ASP A 82 12.30 5.77 6.82
CA ASP A 82 13.66 5.62 6.33
C ASP A 82 14.29 7.01 6.07
N ASN A 83 13.56 7.92 5.44
CA ASN A 83 13.99 9.30 5.17
C ASN A 83 13.94 10.25 6.38
N ARG A 84 13.35 9.88 7.52
CA ARG A 84 13.57 10.62 8.78
C ARG A 84 14.96 10.36 9.37
N LYS A 85 15.72 9.43 8.79
CA LYS A 85 17.18 9.35 8.92
C LYS A 85 17.93 10.08 7.77
N GLY A 86 17.22 10.67 6.81
CA GLY A 86 17.77 11.48 5.71
C GLY A 86 16.70 12.01 4.73
N GLY A 87 16.28 13.28 4.88
CA GLY A 87 15.60 14.10 3.86
C GLY A 87 14.20 13.67 3.38
N LEU A 88 13.17 14.38 3.83
CA LEU A 88 11.78 14.30 3.37
C LEU A 88 11.65 14.65 1.87
N ALA A 89 11.28 13.69 1.01
CA ALA A 89 10.85 13.96 -0.36
C ALA A 89 9.32 13.90 -0.43
N ILE A 90 8.69 15.07 -0.47
CA ILE A 90 7.24 15.22 -0.64
C ILE A 90 6.89 14.94 -2.11
N TYR A 91 6.14 13.87 -2.36
CA TYR A 91 5.49 13.67 -3.65
C TYR A 91 4.33 14.66 -3.77
N ARG A 92 4.54 15.70 -4.56
CA ARG A 92 3.52 16.67 -4.95
C ARG A 92 2.53 15.96 -5.87
N VAL A 93 1.32 15.69 -5.37
CA VAL A 93 0.16 15.35 -6.20
C VAL A 93 -0.03 16.51 -7.17
N LYS A 94 0.23 16.29 -8.47
CA LYS A 94 -0.19 17.22 -9.52
C LYS A 94 -1.69 17.09 -9.69
N GLY A 95 -2.43 17.78 -8.81
CA GLY A 95 -3.81 18.15 -9.05
C GLY A 95 -3.88 19.00 -10.31
N THR A 96 -4.78 18.60 -11.19
CA THR A 96 -5.09 19.16 -12.50
C THR A 96 -5.26 20.68 -12.47
N SER A 97 -4.71 21.33 -13.49
CA SER A 97 -5.03 22.71 -13.86
C SER A 97 -6.54 22.87 -14.04
N SER A 98 -7.18 23.56 -13.10
CA SER A 98 -8.41 24.28 -13.37
C SER A 98 -8.03 25.74 -13.60
N LYS A 99 -8.24 26.21 -14.82
CA LYS A 99 -8.02 27.60 -15.23
C LYS A 99 -8.81 28.53 -14.32
N SER A 100 -8.10 29.48 -13.72
CA SER A 100 -8.65 30.75 -13.26
C SER A 100 -9.14 31.51 -14.49
N SER A 101 -10.45 31.60 -14.66
CA SER A 101 -11.08 32.68 -15.42
C SER A 101 -11.99 33.40 -14.45
N ASP A 102 -11.42 34.43 -13.80
CA ASP A 102 -11.98 35.78 -13.73
C ASP A 102 -11.00 36.67 -12.94
N PRO A 103 -10.74 37.89 -13.42
CA PRO A 103 -10.88 39.03 -12.49
C PRO A 103 -11.41 40.29 -13.22
N PRO A 104 -11.60 41.40 -12.50
CA PRO A 104 -12.72 41.69 -11.62
C PRO A 104 -13.58 42.82 -12.22
N THR A 105 -14.78 42.99 -11.69
CA THR A 105 -15.59 44.18 -11.91
C THR A 105 -14.95 45.40 -11.25
N SER A 106 -14.66 46.45 -12.02
CA SER A 106 -15.00 47.84 -11.68
C SER A 106 -14.85 48.78 -12.87
#